data_AF-A0A183DQM0-F1
#
_entry.id   AF-A0A183DQM0-F1
#
_cell.length_a   1.000
_cell.length_b   1.000
_cell.length_c   1.000
_cell.angle_alpha   90.00
_cell.angle_beta   90.00
_cell.angle_gamma   90.00
#
_symmetry.space_group_name_H-M   'P 1'
#
loop_
_entity.id
_entity.type
_entity.pdbx_description
1 polymer ?
#
loop_
_entity_poly.entity_id
_entity_poly.type
_entity_poly.pdbx_seq_one_letter_code
_entity_poly.pdbx_strand_id
1 'polypeptide(L)'
;MYWDVYLYRPYCRLWERVWVYLHNRVLSRVEIGLRDKAYDPKIHGPFCPWRSYGTKKDIKLVDVKLCDLPAWLSRRDMSVGGVAYAAVKAFYRFEHYYFDHYLINLVCFSELLNLNFYLILGAAIFS
;
A
#
# COMPACT_ATOMS: atom_id res chain seq x y z
N MET A 1 9.53 18.22 -29.36
CA MET A 1 8.78 17.85 -28.13
C MET A 1 7.31 18.28 -28.25
N TYR A 2 6.59 17.80 -29.27
CA TYR A 2 5.20 18.24 -29.58
C TYR A 2 4.12 17.34 -28.92
N TRP A 3 4.44 16.06 -28.75
CA TRP A 3 3.57 15.04 -28.14
C TRP A 3 3.13 15.36 -26.70
N ASP A 4 3.97 16.07 -25.95
CA ASP A 4 3.74 16.39 -24.54
C ASP A 4 2.62 17.44 -24.35
N VAL A 5 2.54 18.44 -25.24
CA VAL A 5 1.58 19.55 -25.10
C VAL A 5 0.21 19.18 -25.65
N TYR A 6 0.16 18.47 -26.78
CA TYR A 6 -1.10 18.22 -27.51
C TYR A 6 -1.76 16.89 -27.19
N LEU A 7 -0.99 15.88 -26.78
CA LEU A 7 -1.54 14.55 -26.46
C LEU A 7 -1.55 14.31 -24.95
N TYR A 8 -0.41 14.52 -24.30
CA TYR A 8 -0.22 14.17 -22.90
C TYR A 8 -1.01 15.10 -21.95
N ARG A 9 -0.89 16.43 -22.07
CA ARG A 9 -1.63 17.38 -21.21
C ARG A 9 -3.16 17.22 -21.23
N PRO A 10 -3.85 17.08 -22.39
CA PRO A 10 -5.30 16.85 -22.38
C PRO A 10 -5.65 15.46 -21.87
N TYR A 11 -4.84 14.43 -22.16
CA TYR A 11 -5.04 13.08 -21.62
C TYR A 11 -4.94 13.04 -20.09
N CYS A 12 -3.90 13.65 -19.50
CA CYS A 12 -3.76 13.75 -18.05
C CYS A 12 -4.92 14.51 -17.40
N ARG A 13 -5.34 15.65 -17.98
CA ARG A 13 -6.50 16.41 -17.46
C ARG A 13 -7.83 15.66 -17.58
N LEU A 14 -8.02 14.89 -18.66
CA LEU A 14 -9.18 14.02 -18.81
C LEU A 14 -9.15 12.94 -17.73
N TRP A 15 -7.99 12.29 -17.56
CA TRP A 15 -7.80 11.24 -16.56
C TRP A 15 -8.03 11.76 -15.15
N GLU A 16 -7.48 12.92 -14.78
CA GLU A 16 -7.74 13.59 -13.50
C GLU A 16 -9.24 13.82 -13.26
N ARG A 17 -9.97 14.34 -14.26
CA ARG A 17 -11.41 14.60 -14.14
C ARG A 17 -12.22 13.32 -14.01
N VAL A 18 -11.88 12.31 -14.81
CA VAL A 18 -12.51 10.99 -14.73
C VAL A 18 -12.24 10.38 -13.36
N TRP A 19 -11.01 10.46 -12.86
CA TRP A 19 -10.63 9.94 -11.55
C TRP A 19 -11.39 10.66 -10.43
N VAL A 20 -11.43 11.99 -10.43
CA VAL A 20 -12.18 12.79 -9.45
C VAL A 20 -13.67 12.45 -9.47
N TYR A 21 -14.26 12.31 -10.65
CA TYR A 21 -15.66 11.90 -10.78
C TYR A 21 -15.89 10.50 -10.20
N LEU A 22 -15.04 9.53 -10.53
CA LEU A 22 -15.13 8.15 -10.08
C LEU A 22 -14.91 8.05 -8.55
N HIS A 23 -13.98 8.83 -8.01
CA HIS A 23 -13.75 8.94 -6.58
C HIS A 23 -14.97 9.47 -5.84
N ASN A 24 -15.50 10.61 -6.27
CA ASN A 24 -16.61 11.27 -5.59
C ASN A 24 -17.92 10.49 -5.74
N ARG A 25 -18.11 9.78 -6.84
CA ARG A 25 -19.34 9.05 -7.15
C ARG A 25 -19.36 7.63 -6.58
N VAL A 26 -18.24 6.92 -6.66
CA VAL A 26 -18.16 5.48 -6.38
C VAL A 26 -17.29 5.23 -5.16
N LEU A 27 -16.01 5.63 -5.19
CA LEU A 27 -15.07 5.26 -4.12
C LEU A 27 -15.39 5.92 -2.78
N SER A 28 -15.99 7.11 -2.76
CA SER A 28 -16.45 7.76 -1.52
C SER A 28 -17.56 6.99 -0.81
N ARG A 29 -18.33 6.19 -1.55
CA ARG A 29 -19.47 5.42 -1.03
C ARG A 29 -19.07 4.06 -0.52
N VAL A 30 -18.00 3.50 -1.07
CA VAL A 30 -17.44 2.26 -0.57
C VAL A 30 -16.37 2.68 0.44
N GLU A 31 -16.55 2.36 1.72
CA GLU A 31 -15.61 2.74 2.79
C GLU A 31 -14.24 2.01 2.69
N ILE A 32 -13.71 1.86 1.48
CA ILE A 32 -12.48 1.18 1.11
C ILE A 32 -11.32 2.08 1.52
N GLY A 33 -10.52 1.62 2.49
CA GLY A 33 -9.28 2.29 2.88
C GLY A 33 -9.42 3.37 3.96
N LEU A 34 -10.61 3.58 4.53
CA LEU A 34 -10.78 4.39 5.74
C LEU A 34 -10.30 3.62 7.00
N ARG A 35 -10.14 4.33 8.13
CA ARG A 35 -9.79 3.72 9.44
C ARG A 35 -10.71 2.54 9.75
N ASP A 36 -10.15 1.51 10.39
CA ASP A 36 -10.91 0.33 10.83
C ASP A 36 -12.13 0.79 11.64
N LYS A 37 -13.31 0.22 11.39
CA LYS A 37 -14.53 0.58 12.16
C LYS A 37 -14.35 0.32 13.65
N ALA A 38 -13.52 -0.67 13.98
CA ALA A 38 -13.20 -1.04 15.35
C ALA A 38 -12.02 -0.26 15.94
N TYR A 39 -11.45 0.72 15.22
CA TYR A 39 -10.33 1.50 15.74
C TYR A 39 -10.82 2.63 16.65
N ASP A 40 -10.47 2.56 17.92
CA ASP A 40 -10.55 3.66 18.88
C ASP A 40 -9.16 4.28 19.13
N PRO A 41 -8.93 5.57 18.81
CA PRO A 41 -7.64 6.24 19.07
C PRO A 41 -7.25 6.30 20.54
N LYS A 42 -8.22 6.27 21.47
CA LYS A 42 -7.95 6.28 22.92
C LYS A 42 -7.35 4.97 23.41
N ILE A 43 -7.77 3.85 22.82
CA ILE A 43 -7.34 2.50 23.22
C ILE A 43 -6.09 2.09 22.43
N HIS A 44 -6.03 2.43 21.15
CA HIS A 44 -5.04 1.88 20.22
C HIS A 44 -3.85 2.78 19.92
N GLY A 45 -3.85 4.03 20.39
CA GLY A 45 -2.80 5.00 20.07
C GLY A 45 -2.82 5.40 18.59
N PRO A 46 -1.68 5.85 18.01
CA PRO A 46 -1.60 6.23 16.60
C PRO A 46 -2.09 5.11 15.66
N PHE A 47 -2.77 5.50 14.58
CA PHE A 47 -3.34 4.54 13.65
C PHE A 47 -2.25 3.83 12.84
N CYS A 48 -2.21 2.49 12.93
CA CYS A 48 -1.32 1.63 12.16
C CYS A 48 -2.14 0.87 11.09
N PRO A 49 -2.03 1.22 9.80
CA PRO A 49 -2.87 0.64 8.74
C PRO A 49 -2.66 -0.88 8.52
N TRP A 50 -1.50 -1.44 8.87
CA TRP A 50 -1.21 -2.88 8.72
C TRP A 50 -1.78 -3.77 9.84
N ARG A 51 -2.22 -3.16 10.95
CA ARG A 51 -2.77 -3.85 12.12
C ARG A 51 -4.28 -3.98 11.97
N SER A 52 -4.81 -5.17 12.29
CA SER A 52 -6.26 -5.37 12.43
C SER A 52 -6.69 -5.10 13.85
N TYR A 53 -7.63 -4.16 14.05
CA TYR A 53 -8.10 -3.75 15.37
C TYR A 53 -9.39 -4.47 15.78
N GLY A 54 -10.30 -4.75 14.83
CA GLY A 54 -11.59 -5.40 15.13
C GLY A 54 -11.67 -6.90 14.90
N THR A 55 -10.77 -7.47 14.11
CA THR A 55 -10.84 -8.90 13.76
C THR A 55 -10.24 -9.73 14.87
N LYS A 56 -11.04 -10.61 15.50
CA LYS A 56 -10.54 -11.67 16.38
C LYS A 56 -9.39 -12.40 15.67
N LYS A 57 -8.28 -12.56 16.38
CA LYS A 57 -7.07 -13.20 15.85
C LYS A 57 -7.32 -14.71 15.73
N ASP A 58 -8.03 -15.10 14.68
CA ASP A 58 -8.31 -16.49 14.35
C ASP A 58 -7.02 -17.22 13.93
N ILE A 59 -7.10 -18.56 13.93
CA ILE A 59 -6.06 -19.46 13.42
C ILE A 59 -5.72 -19.04 11.98
N LYS A 60 -4.43 -18.99 11.63
CA LYS A 60 -3.99 -18.66 10.27
C LYS A 60 -4.52 -19.73 9.31
N LEU A 61 -4.84 -19.35 8.07
CA LEU A 61 -5.37 -20.29 7.07
C LEU A 61 -4.50 -21.56 6.92
N VAL A 62 -3.18 -21.41 7.02
CA VAL A 62 -2.19 -22.50 6.91
C VAL A 62 -2.29 -23.51 8.06
N ASP A 63 -2.79 -23.09 9.22
CA ASP A 63 -2.86 -23.92 10.43
C ASP A 63 -4.27 -24.52 10.66
N VAL A 64 -5.22 -24.28 9.75
CA VAL A 64 -6.61 -24.75 9.85
C VAL A 64 -6.74 -26.16 9.27
N LYS A 65 -7.44 -27.04 9.98
CA LYS A 65 -7.81 -28.37 9.47
C LYS A 65 -8.81 -28.22 8.33
N LEU A 66 -8.68 -29.04 7.27
CA LEU A 66 -9.58 -28.98 6.10
C LEU A 66 -11.06 -29.15 6.47
N CYS A 67 -11.37 -29.95 7.48
CA CYS A 67 -12.75 -30.13 7.96
C CYS A 67 -13.33 -28.85 8.62
N ASP A 68 -12.49 -28.00 9.19
CA ASP A 68 -12.90 -26.77 9.89
C ASP A 68 -12.87 -25.53 8.97
N LEU A 69 -12.45 -25.69 7.72
CA LEU A 69 -12.33 -24.61 6.74
C LEU A 69 -13.64 -23.85 6.48
N PRO A 70 -14.81 -24.52 6.35
CA PRO A 70 -16.08 -23.83 6.15
C PRO A 70 -16.46 -22.98 7.36
N ALA A 71 -16.26 -23.52 8.57
CA ALA A 71 -16.50 -22.79 9.81
C ALA A 71 -15.51 -21.64 10.02
N TRP A 72 -14.29 -21.76 9.48
CA TRP A 72 -13.30 -20.69 9.47
C TRP A 72 -13.66 -19.57 8.49
N LEU A 73 -14.19 -19.91 7.31
CA LEU A 73 -14.64 -18.92 6.32
C LEU A 73 -15.88 -18.16 6.81
N SER A 74 -16.82 -18.83 7.49
CA SER A 74 -18.05 -18.20 7.97
C SER A 74 -17.84 -17.15 9.07
N ARG A 75 -16.73 -17.20 9.79
CA ARG A 75 -16.36 -16.17 10.80
C ARG A 75 -15.81 -14.88 10.19
N ARG A 76 -15.52 -14.86 8.89
CA ARG A 76 -14.96 -13.69 8.20
C ARG A 76 -16.06 -12.87 7.55
N ASP A 77 -15.85 -11.55 7.57
CA ASP A 77 -16.69 -10.65 6.80
C ASP A 77 -16.36 -10.81 5.30
N MET A 78 -17.22 -11.57 4.61
CA MET A 78 -17.15 -11.81 3.16
C MET A 78 -17.89 -10.74 2.37
N SER A 79 -18.30 -9.63 3.00
CA SER A 79 -18.85 -8.50 2.25
C SER A 79 -17.79 -7.92 1.31
N VAL A 80 -18.24 -7.30 0.22
CA VAL A 80 -17.35 -6.64 -0.76
C VAL A 80 -16.46 -5.60 -0.08
N GLY A 81 -16.98 -4.89 0.94
CA GLY A 81 -16.21 -3.97 1.76
C GLY A 81 -15.17 -4.68 2.64
N GLY A 82 -15.53 -5.78 3.29
CA GLY A 82 -14.62 -6.59 4.11
C GLY A 82 -13.44 -7.16 3.31
N VAL A 83 -13.72 -7.66 2.10
CA VAL A 83 -12.68 -8.18 1.19
C VAL A 83 -11.76 -7.06 0.70
N ALA A 84 -12.32 -5.93 0.26
CA ALA A 84 -11.52 -4.78 -0.18
C ALA A 84 -10.63 -4.25 0.96
N TYR A 85 -11.16 -4.21 2.17
CA TYR A 85 -10.43 -3.80 3.36
C TYR A 85 -9.28 -4.76 3.72
N ALA A 86 -9.52 -6.07 3.62
CA ALA A 86 -8.48 -7.09 3.80
C ALA A 86 -7.36 -6.96 2.76
N ALA A 87 -7.70 -6.68 1.50
CA ALA A 87 -6.72 -6.45 0.43
C ALA A 87 -5.85 -5.22 0.70
N VAL A 88 -6.44 -4.09 1.10
CA VAL A 88 -5.71 -2.87 1.46
C VAL A 88 -4.77 -3.11 2.65
N LYS A 89 -5.23 -3.82 3.69
CA LYS A 89 -4.36 -4.20 4.82
C LYS A 89 -3.22 -5.13 4.43
N ALA A 90 -3.48 -6.08 3.53
CA ALA A 90 -2.43 -6.97 3.02
C ALA A 90 -1.36 -6.17 2.26
N PHE A 91 -1.78 -5.16 1.49
CA PHE A 91 -0.87 -4.24 0.83
C PHE A 91 -0.01 -3.45 1.84
N TYR A 92 -0.62 -2.78 2.84
CA TYR A 92 0.16 -2.05 3.86
C TYR A 92 1.05 -2.96 4.71
N ARG A 93 0.65 -4.21 4.92
CA ARG A 93 1.48 -5.21 5.61
C ARG A 93 2.69 -5.59 4.76
N PHE A 94 2.49 -5.79 3.46
CA PHE A 94 3.57 -6.06 2.52
C PHE A 94 4.53 -4.86 2.45
N GLU A 95 4.01 -3.65 2.31
CA GLU A 95 4.80 -2.42 2.34
C GLU A 95 5.61 -2.30 3.64
N HIS A 96 4.99 -2.52 4.80
CA HIS A 96 5.69 -2.43 6.07
C HIS A 96 6.80 -3.50 6.24
N TYR A 97 6.59 -4.74 5.79
CA TYR A 97 7.62 -5.79 5.95
C TYR A 97 8.75 -5.72 4.92
N TYR A 98 8.47 -5.26 3.70
CA TYR A 98 9.44 -5.30 2.60
C TYR A 98 9.96 -3.91 2.20
N PHE A 99 9.18 -2.85 2.42
CA PHE A 99 9.49 -1.47 2.01
C PHE A 99 9.72 -0.50 3.17
N ASP A 100 9.75 -0.97 4.42
CA ASP A 100 10.11 -0.12 5.55
C ASP A 100 11.44 0.60 5.23
N HIS A 101 11.37 1.93 5.28
CA HIS A 101 12.32 2.88 4.70
C HIS A 101 13.80 2.60 5.04
N TYR A 102 14.08 1.87 6.12
CA TYR A 102 15.43 1.52 6.55
C TYR A 102 16.16 0.57 5.59
N LEU A 103 15.45 -0.38 4.96
CA LEU A 103 16.06 -1.39 4.08
C LEU A 103 16.28 -0.86 2.66
N ILE A 104 15.36 -0.03 2.16
CA ILE A 104 15.46 0.57 0.82
C ILE A 104 16.47 1.70 0.78
N ASN A 105 16.55 2.51 1.85
CA ASN A 105 17.56 3.57 1.93
C ASN A 105 18.98 3.02 1.96
N LEU A 106 19.25 1.83 2.52
CA LEU A 106 20.60 1.25 2.52
C LEU A 106 21.08 0.91 1.10
N VAL A 107 20.20 0.30 0.29
CA VAL A 107 20.51 -0.03 -1.12
C VAL A 107 20.71 1.25 -1.93
N CYS A 108 19.78 2.21 -1.82
CA CYS A 108 19.88 3.48 -2.56
C CYS A 108 21.08 4.34 -2.11
N PHE A 109 21.42 4.31 -0.82
CA PHE A 109 22.62 4.96 -0.28
C PHE A 109 23.91 4.29 -0.75
N SER A 110 23.94 2.95 -0.85
CA SER A 110 25.10 2.21 -1.34
C SER A 110 25.38 2.48 -2.83
N GLU A 111 24.34 2.68 -3.64
CA GLU A 111 24.50 3.04 -5.05
C GLU A 111 24.97 4.49 -5.23
N LEU A 112 24.46 5.41 -4.41
CA LEU A 112 24.94 6.81 -4.39
C LEU A 112 26.41 6.92 -4.00
N LEU A 113 26.88 6.14 -3.01
CA LEU A 113 28.30 6.11 -2.64
C LEU A 113 29.17 5.59 -3.78
N ASN A 114 28.74 4.52 -4.47
CA ASN A 114 29.46 3.97 -5.61
C ASN A 114 29.56 4.99 -6.76
N LEU A 115 28.46 5.63 -7.14
CA LEU A 115 28.44 6.65 -8.21
C LEU A 115 29.36 7.84 -7.89
N ASN A 116 29.36 8.33 -6.65
CA ASN A 116 30.27 9.41 -6.23
C ASN A 116 31.74 8.96 -6.24
N PHE A 117 32.04 7.73 -5.83
CA PHE A 117 33.40 7.18 -5.88
C PHE A 117 33.94 7.10 -7.32
N TYR A 118 33.13 6.64 -8.28
CA TYR A 118 33.51 6.59 -9.69
C TYR A 118 33.67 7.98 -10.32
N LEU A 119 32.85 8.96 -9.92
CA LEU A 119 32.99 10.35 -10.38
C LEU A 119 34.26 11.01 -9.83
N ILE A 120 34.63 10.76 -8.57
CA ILE A 120 35.87 11.28 -7.96
C ILE A 120 37.09 10.62 -8.59
N LEU A 121 37.06 9.29 -8.80
CA LEU A 121 38.13 8.58 -9.51
C LEU A 121 38.27 9.04 -10.96
N GLY A 122 37.15 9.22 -11.67
CA GLY A 122 37.15 9.77 -13.02
C GLY A 122 37.75 11.18 -13.06
N ALA A 123 37.36 12.05 -12.12
CA ALA A 123 37.93 13.39 -12.02
C ALA A 123 39.45 13.36 -11.70
N ALA A 124 39.92 12.42 -10.89
CA ALA A 124 41.34 12.27 -10.54
C ALA A 124 42.20 11.64 -11.65
N ILE A 125 41.62 10.81 -12.51
CA ILE A 125 42.33 10.16 -13.64
C ILE A 125 42.43 11.10 -14.85
N PHE A 126 41.49 12.05 -14.99
CA PHE A 126 41.45 13.05 -16.07
C PHE A 126 41.95 14.45 -15.64
N SER A 127 42.57 14.56 -14.46
CA SER A 127 43.28 15.76 -13.96
C SER A 127 44.80 15.67 -14.06
#